data_AF-A0A0N0CXU9-F1
#
_entry.id   AF-A0A0N0CXU9-F1
#
_cell.length_a   1.000
_cell.length_b   1.000
_cell.length_c   1.000
_cell.angle_alpha   90.00
_cell.angle_beta   90.00
_cell.angle_gamma   90.00
#
_symmetry.space_group_name_H-M   'P 1'
#
loop_
_entity.id
_entity.type
_entity.pdbx_description
1 polymer ?
#
loop_
_entity_poly.entity_id
_entity_poly.type
_entity_poly.pdbx_seq_one_letter_code
_entity_poly.pdbx_strand_id
1 'polypeptide(L)'
;MKKLLTTLALCFVVGFVVAQGQLPIKSKAASKVNSNTNSRASSTGSSTKAGETPQQVAEELCNCFNNYFSQYHPLIKNLIEDMAIHGEDKAVQAFQDKVVKLSQEEQQKVIADAQKFAEDASKENNGMTGCFETFQKKTSTMPEEEVKKALAELELSPSCKTVDELIKIGNAKK
;
A
#
# COMPACT_ATOMS: atom_id res chain seq x y z
N MET A 1 -13.38 6.61 13.41
CA MET A 1 -13.01 5.58 14.40
C MET A 1 -12.69 4.22 13.75
N LYS A 2 -11.77 4.16 12.77
CA LYS A 2 -11.31 2.87 12.16
C LYS A 2 -9.78 2.76 12.01
N LYS A 3 -9.04 3.84 12.30
CA LYS A 3 -7.57 3.93 12.20
C LYS A 3 -6.81 3.01 13.18
N LEU A 4 -7.48 2.38 14.16
CA LEU A 4 -6.79 1.62 15.22
C LEU A 4 -6.52 0.15 14.89
N LEU A 5 -7.38 -0.52 14.10
CA LEU A 5 -7.36 -1.98 14.01
C LEU A 5 -6.34 -2.55 13.01
N THR A 6 -6.16 -1.92 11.84
CA THR A 6 -5.13 -2.35 10.87
C THR A 6 -3.72 -2.15 11.45
N THR A 7 -3.52 -1.08 12.24
CA THR A 7 -2.28 -0.85 12.97
C THR A 7 -2.07 -1.91 14.05
N LEU A 8 -3.11 -2.30 14.80
CA LEU A 8 -3.02 -3.33 15.84
C LEU A 8 -2.64 -4.71 15.29
N ALA A 9 -3.20 -5.14 14.15
CA ALA A 9 -2.86 -6.43 13.56
C ALA A 9 -1.45 -6.48 12.96
N LEU A 10 -1.04 -5.43 12.22
CA LEU A 10 0.33 -5.33 11.71
C LEU A 10 1.37 -5.24 12.85
N CYS A 11 1.07 -4.52 13.94
CA CYS A 11 1.90 -4.51 15.14
C CYS A 11 2.00 -5.90 15.80
N PHE A 12 0.91 -6.69 15.79
CA PHE A 12 0.91 -8.06 16.31
C PHE A 12 1.77 -9.01 15.47
N VAL A 13 1.72 -8.92 14.13
CA VAL A 13 2.56 -9.75 13.25
C VAL A 13 4.04 -9.45 13.44
N VAL A 14 4.41 -8.18 13.49
CA VAL A 14 5.79 -7.76 13.74
C VAL A 14 6.24 -8.20 15.13
N GLY A 15 5.41 -7.98 16.17
CA GLY A 15 5.73 -8.36 17.54
C GLY A 15 5.90 -9.87 17.71
N PHE A 16 5.08 -10.67 17.02
CA PHE A 16 5.12 -12.13 17.13
C PHE A 16 6.29 -12.75 16.36
N VAL A 17 6.62 -12.24 15.16
CA VAL A 17 7.80 -12.69 14.40
C VAL A 17 9.09 -12.33 15.13
N VAL A 18 9.16 -11.15 15.76
CA VAL A 18 10.30 -10.75 16.61
C VAL A 18 10.37 -11.60 17.90
N ALA A 19 9.24 -12.02 18.45
CA ALA A 19 9.21 -12.86 19.66
C ALA A 19 9.54 -14.34 19.41
N GLN A 20 9.19 -14.88 18.24
CA GLN A 20 9.50 -16.28 17.88
C GLN A 20 10.86 -16.45 17.20
N GLY A 21 11.41 -15.40 16.58
CA GLY A 21 12.76 -15.37 16.06
C GLY A 21 13.75 -14.83 17.09
N GLN A 22 14.37 -15.70 17.89
CA GLN A 22 15.63 -15.38 18.58
C GLN A 22 16.71 -15.02 17.55
N LEU A 23 16.69 -13.78 17.09
CA LEU A 23 17.78 -13.16 16.37
C LEU A 23 18.59 -12.34 17.39
N PRO A 24 19.82 -12.76 17.74
CA PRO A 24 20.70 -11.94 18.56
C PRO A 24 21.11 -10.71 17.75
N ILE A 25 20.40 -9.59 17.94
CA ILE A 25 20.78 -8.30 17.37
C ILE A 25 22.02 -7.81 18.14
N LYS A 26 23.21 -8.25 17.71
CA LYS A 26 24.46 -7.57 18.05
C LYS A 26 24.47 -6.25 17.29
N SER A 27 24.02 -5.20 17.97
CA SER A 27 24.10 -3.83 17.48
C SER A 27 25.58 -3.45 17.31
N LYS A 28 26.05 -3.38 16.06
CA LYS A 28 27.33 -2.77 15.72
C LYS A 28 27.05 -1.60 14.79
N ALA A 29 27.30 -0.43 15.35
CA ALA A 29 27.19 0.85 14.66
C ALA A 29 28.17 0.96 13.47
N ALA A 30 27.80 1.89 12.60
CA ALA A 30 28.53 2.46 11.47
C ALA A 30 28.35 1.75 10.11
N SER A 31 27.59 2.39 9.22
CA SER A 31 28.10 2.65 7.87
C SER A 31 27.46 3.90 7.28
N LYS A 32 28.32 4.80 6.84
CA LYS A 32 28.04 6.10 6.22
C LYS A 32 27.91 5.84 4.73
N VAL A 33 26.69 5.86 4.18
CA VAL A 33 26.47 5.73 2.73
C VAL A 33 26.00 7.07 2.18
N ASN A 34 26.93 7.70 1.45
CA ASN A 34 26.69 8.80 0.53
C ASN A 34 26.15 8.19 -0.77
N SER A 35 25.02 8.68 -1.27
CA SER A 35 24.55 8.37 -2.63
C SER A 35 23.88 9.60 -3.21
N ASN A 36 24.66 10.25 -4.06
CA ASN A 36 24.27 11.25 -5.03
C ASN A 36 23.27 10.61 -6.00
N THR A 37 22.06 11.18 -6.16
CA THR A 37 21.14 10.74 -7.20
C THR A 37 20.55 11.94 -7.91
N ASN A 38 20.86 11.94 -9.20
CA ASN A 38 20.61 12.97 -10.19
C ASN A 38 19.09 13.14 -10.39
N SER A 39 18.58 14.35 -10.12
CA SER A 39 17.19 14.73 -10.39
C SER A 39 16.95 14.76 -11.89
N ARG A 40 16.43 13.67 -12.45
CA ARG A 40 15.85 13.68 -13.80
C ARG A 40 14.39 14.04 -13.68
N ALA A 41 14.12 15.32 -13.88
CA ALA A 41 12.79 15.83 -14.16
C ALA A 41 12.23 15.11 -15.39
N SER A 42 11.30 14.19 -15.17
CA SER A 42 10.38 13.77 -16.23
C SER A 42 9.24 14.77 -16.23
N SER A 43 9.34 15.67 -17.20
CA SER A 43 8.25 16.48 -17.73
C SER A 43 7.07 15.59 -18.11
N THR A 44 5.99 15.66 -17.35
CA THR A 44 4.67 15.31 -17.86
C THR A 44 3.85 16.58 -17.85
N GLY A 45 3.71 17.16 -19.04
CA GLY A 45 2.94 18.36 -19.27
C GLY A 45 1.51 18.15 -18.77
N SER A 46 1.16 18.91 -17.74
CA SER A 46 -0.23 19.11 -17.35
C SER A 46 -0.87 19.98 -18.43
N SER A 47 -1.41 19.33 -19.46
CA SER A 47 -2.26 19.93 -20.47
C SER A 47 -3.63 20.19 -19.84
N THR A 48 -3.84 21.45 -19.52
CA THR A 48 -5.10 22.04 -19.04
C THR A 48 -6.29 21.74 -19.98
N LYS A 49 -7.37 21.21 -19.40
CA LYS A 49 -8.80 21.30 -19.81
C LYS A 49 -9.24 20.59 -21.11
N ALA A 50 -9.24 19.26 -21.06
CA ALA A 50 -10.42 18.47 -21.44
C ALA A 50 -10.91 17.76 -20.15
N GLY A 51 -12.21 17.55 -19.98
CA GLY A 51 -12.71 16.81 -18.80
C GLY A 51 -12.00 15.46 -18.70
N GLU A 52 -11.47 15.13 -17.52
CA GLU A 52 -10.78 13.86 -17.29
C GLU A 52 -11.78 12.72 -17.44
N THR A 53 -11.42 11.68 -18.21
CA THR A 53 -12.32 10.55 -18.42
C THR A 53 -12.34 9.65 -17.18
N PRO A 54 -13.42 8.88 -16.94
CA PRO A 54 -13.46 7.91 -15.85
C PRO A 54 -12.26 6.95 -15.83
N GLN A 55 -11.81 6.53 -17.01
CA GLN A 55 -10.64 5.65 -17.17
C GLN A 55 -9.34 6.34 -16.72
N GLN A 56 -9.14 7.61 -17.08
CA GLN A 56 -7.96 8.37 -16.66
C GLN A 56 -7.92 8.55 -15.14
N VAL A 57 -9.06 8.89 -14.53
CA VAL A 57 -9.15 9.06 -13.07
C VAL A 57 -8.88 7.74 -12.34
N ALA A 58 -9.36 6.61 -12.85
CA ALA A 58 -9.06 5.29 -12.32
C ALA A 58 -7.58 4.92 -12.45
N GLU A 59 -6.99 5.14 -13.63
CA GLU A 59 -5.57 4.85 -13.91
C GLU A 59 -4.64 5.68 -13.02
N GLU A 60 -4.95 6.97 -12.81
CA GLU A 60 -4.16 7.82 -11.93
C GLU A 60 -4.18 7.36 -10.47
N LEU A 61 -5.36 6.99 -9.95
CA LEU A 61 -5.47 6.44 -8.60
C LEU A 61 -4.64 5.17 -8.47
N CYS A 62 -4.78 4.28 -9.44
CA CYS A 62 -4.08 3.02 -9.54
C CYS A 62 -2.55 3.19 -9.59
N ASN A 63 -2.07 4.10 -10.42
CA ASN A 63 -0.65 4.44 -10.52
C ASN A 63 -0.13 5.05 -9.22
N CYS A 64 -0.92 5.89 -8.56
CA CYS A 64 -0.56 6.47 -7.26
C CYS A 64 -0.33 5.37 -6.21
N PHE A 65 -1.25 4.42 -6.10
CA PHE A 65 -1.10 3.27 -5.19
C PHE A 65 0.04 2.34 -5.57
N ASN A 66 0.20 2.03 -6.86
CA ASN A 66 1.30 1.18 -7.31
C ASN A 66 2.67 1.82 -7.01
N ASN A 67 2.80 3.13 -7.21
CA ASN A 67 4.01 3.86 -6.81
C ASN A 67 4.20 3.82 -5.29
N TYR A 68 3.13 4.02 -4.52
CA TYR A 68 3.20 3.91 -3.06
C TYR A 68 3.67 2.53 -2.60
N PHE A 69 3.20 1.45 -3.24
CA PHE A 69 3.60 0.08 -2.88
C PHE A 69 4.97 -0.33 -3.42
N SER A 70 5.46 0.30 -4.49
CA SER A 70 6.78 -0.03 -5.09
C SER A 70 7.97 0.19 -4.14
N GLN A 71 7.78 0.94 -3.06
CA GLN A 71 8.82 1.18 -2.06
C GLN A 71 8.92 0.07 -1.00
N TYR A 72 7.99 -0.88 -0.99
CA TYR A 72 7.93 -1.98 -0.02
C TYR A 72 8.12 -3.33 -0.71
N HIS A 73 8.47 -4.36 0.06
CA HIS A 73 8.53 -5.72 -0.43
C HIS A 73 7.17 -6.17 -1.01
N PRO A 74 7.13 -6.89 -2.15
CA PRO A 74 5.88 -7.34 -2.79
C PRO A 74 4.96 -8.16 -1.88
N LEU A 75 5.51 -8.82 -0.86
CA LEU A 75 4.71 -9.55 0.13
C LEU A 75 3.77 -8.64 0.94
N ILE A 76 4.08 -7.34 1.09
CA ILE A 76 3.18 -6.37 1.73
C ILE A 76 1.94 -6.15 0.87
N LYS A 77 2.12 -5.99 -0.45
CA LYS A 77 1.01 -5.90 -1.41
C LYS A 77 0.15 -7.16 -1.36
N ASN A 78 0.78 -8.34 -1.36
CA ASN A 78 0.07 -9.61 -1.27
C ASN A 78 -0.70 -9.77 0.04
N LEU A 79 -0.17 -9.29 1.17
CA LEU A 79 -0.88 -9.30 2.44
C LEU A 79 -2.20 -8.53 2.34
N ILE A 80 -2.21 -7.35 1.71
CA ILE A 80 -3.42 -6.55 1.52
C ILE A 80 -4.45 -7.27 0.64
N GLU A 81 -4.00 -7.89 -0.45
CA GLU A 81 -4.89 -8.68 -1.32
C GLU A 81 -5.45 -9.90 -0.57
N ASP A 82 -4.60 -10.62 0.16
CA ASP A 82 -5.01 -11.78 0.96
C ASP A 82 -6.02 -11.36 2.06
N MET A 83 -5.88 -10.16 2.64
CA MET A 83 -6.82 -9.62 3.64
C MET A 83 -8.22 -9.40 3.05
N ALA A 84 -8.31 -8.94 1.81
CA ALA A 84 -9.60 -8.71 1.16
C ALA A 84 -10.29 -10.02 0.75
N ILE A 85 -9.51 -11.01 0.29
CA ILE A 85 -10.04 -12.29 -0.20
C ILE A 85 -10.35 -13.26 0.96
N HIS A 86 -9.46 -13.35 1.94
CA HIS A 86 -9.49 -14.41 2.97
C HIS A 86 -9.79 -13.88 4.39
N GLY A 87 -9.82 -12.56 4.56
CA GLY A 87 -9.92 -11.93 5.87
C GLY A 87 -8.56 -11.82 6.56
N GLU A 88 -8.54 -10.99 7.60
CA GLU A 88 -7.33 -10.51 8.29
C GLU A 88 -6.47 -11.65 8.87
N ASP A 89 -7.07 -12.56 9.65
CA ASP A 89 -6.34 -13.64 10.33
C ASP A 89 -5.65 -14.59 9.36
N LYS A 90 -6.36 -15.01 8.29
CA LYS A 90 -5.82 -15.92 7.29
C LYS A 90 -4.74 -15.26 6.44
N ALA A 91 -4.90 -13.97 6.13
CA ALA A 91 -3.91 -13.21 5.39
C ALA A 91 -2.61 -13.05 6.18
N VAL A 92 -2.73 -12.75 7.48
CA VAL A 92 -1.60 -12.68 8.41
C VAL A 92 -0.87 -14.01 8.48
N GLN A 93 -1.60 -15.12 8.64
CA GLN A 93 -1.01 -16.45 8.68
C GLN A 93 -0.29 -16.79 7.37
N ALA A 94 -0.94 -16.56 6.23
CA ALA A 94 -0.35 -16.80 4.91
C ALA A 94 0.90 -15.93 4.68
N PHE A 95 0.91 -14.69 5.16
CA PHE A 95 2.06 -13.82 5.11
C PHE A 95 3.22 -14.36 5.95
N GLN A 96 2.97 -14.76 7.20
CA GLN A 96 3.99 -15.37 8.07
C GLN A 96 4.58 -16.63 7.44
N ASP A 97 3.74 -17.52 6.91
CA ASP A 97 4.16 -18.76 6.23
C ASP A 97 5.04 -18.48 5.00
N LYS A 98 4.79 -17.37 4.30
CA LYS A 98 5.63 -16.91 3.18
C LYS A 98 6.96 -16.35 3.70
N VAL A 99 6.95 -15.54 4.75
CA VAL A 99 8.15 -14.92 5.33
C VAL A 99 9.13 -15.97 5.86
N VAL A 100 8.68 -16.96 6.64
CA VAL A 100 9.58 -17.97 7.23
C VAL A 100 10.30 -18.85 6.20
N LYS A 101 9.79 -18.91 4.97
CA LYS A 101 10.39 -19.64 3.84
C LYS A 101 11.47 -18.82 3.10
N LEU A 102 11.60 -17.53 3.38
CA LEU A 102 12.62 -16.67 2.77
C LEU A 102 13.99 -16.86 3.45
N SER A 103 15.04 -16.36 2.80
CA SER A 103 16.36 -16.23 3.42
C SER A 103 16.31 -15.23 4.59
N GLN A 104 17.26 -15.34 5.52
CA GLN A 104 17.33 -14.46 6.69
C GLN A 104 17.41 -12.96 6.32
N GLU A 105 18.15 -12.63 5.25
CA GLU A 105 18.26 -11.26 4.75
C GLU A 105 16.92 -10.75 4.20
N GLU A 106 16.24 -11.55 3.38
CA GLU A 106 14.93 -11.18 2.82
C GLU A 106 13.85 -11.14 3.91
N GLN A 107 13.90 -12.02 4.91
CA GLN A 107 13.04 -11.95 6.09
C GLN A 107 13.18 -10.60 6.80
N GLN A 108 14.40 -10.17 7.09
CA GLN A 108 14.65 -8.89 7.75
C GLN A 108 14.12 -7.72 6.94
N LYS A 109 14.31 -7.75 5.62
CA LYS A 109 13.78 -6.73 4.71
C LYS A 109 12.26 -6.67 4.73
N VAL A 110 11.58 -7.82 4.63
CA VAL A 110 10.12 -7.89 4.67
C VAL A 110 9.57 -7.40 6.00
N ILE A 111 10.20 -7.77 7.12
CA ILE A 111 9.79 -7.33 8.45
C ILE A 111 9.97 -5.82 8.61
N ALA A 112 11.10 -5.26 8.15
CA ALA A 112 11.35 -3.82 8.17
C ALA A 112 10.35 -3.06 7.29
N ASP A 113 10.03 -3.58 6.10
CA ASP A 113 9.03 -2.98 5.20
C ASP A 113 7.62 -3.07 5.79
N ALA A 114 7.27 -4.18 6.48
CA ALA A 114 5.99 -4.32 7.17
C ALA A 114 5.85 -3.31 8.33
N GLN A 115 6.92 -3.11 9.11
CA GLN A 115 6.99 -2.09 10.16
C GLN A 115 6.80 -0.69 9.58
N LYS A 116 7.60 -0.34 8.56
CA LYS A 116 7.53 0.95 7.90
C LYS A 116 6.16 1.20 7.28
N PHE A 117 5.57 0.20 6.64
CA PHE A 117 4.21 0.29 6.10
C PHE A 117 3.18 0.54 7.20
N ALA A 118 3.26 -0.16 8.34
CA ALA A 118 2.35 0.06 9.47
C ALA A 118 2.47 1.48 10.04
N GLU A 119 3.71 1.98 10.19
CA GLU A 119 3.97 3.35 10.63
C GLU A 119 3.43 4.37 9.62
N ASP A 120 3.73 4.20 8.34
CA ASP A 120 3.26 5.09 7.27
C ASP A 120 1.74 5.08 7.17
N ALA A 121 1.10 3.91 7.21
CA ALA A 121 -0.35 3.76 7.17
C ALA A 121 -1.06 4.41 8.38
N SER A 122 -0.38 4.50 9.54
CA SER A 122 -0.92 5.15 10.74
C SER A 122 -0.92 6.67 10.67
N LYS A 123 -0.10 7.28 9.80
CA LYS A 123 -0.02 8.73 9.62
C LYS A 123 -1.29 9.25 8.95
N GLU A 124 -1.76 10.42 9.40
CA GLU A 124 -3.00 11.04 8.91
C GLU A 124 -2.92 11.48 7.43
N ASN A 125 -1.73 11.91 6.98
CA ASN A 125 -1.45 12.33 5.62
C ASN A 125 -0.38 11.42 4.99
N ASN A 126 -0.72 10.14 4.82
CA ASN A 126 0.19 9.18 4.21
C ASN A 126 -0.01 9.12 2.69
N GLY A 127 0.89 8.41 2.00
CA GLY A 127 0.82 8.30 0.53
C GLY A 127 -0.51 7.74 0.03
N MET A 128 -1.12 6.79 0.76
CA MET A 128 -2.42 6.22 0.40
C MET A 128 -3.57 7.21 0.59
N THR A 129 -3.59 7.97 1.69
CA THR A 129 -4.62 9.00 1.90
C THR A 129 -4.50 10.10 0.86
N GLY A 130 -3.28 10.52 0.51
CA GLY A 130 -3.05 11.46 -0.59
C GLY A 130 -3.55 10.97 -1.96
N CYS A 131 -3.40 9.67 -2.25
CA CYS A 131 -3.98 9.06 -3.46
C CYS A 131 -5.51 9.15 -3.46
N PHE A 132 -6.16 8.80 -2.35
CA PHE A 132 -7.62 8.87 -2.23
C PHE A 132 -8.15 10.31 -2.26
N GLU A 133 -7.47 11.26 -1.63
CA GLU A 133 -7.84 12.69 -1.66
C GLU A 133 -7.77 13.25 -3.09
N THR A 134 -6.74 12.86 -3.85
CA THR A 134 -6.60 13.26 -5.26
C THR A 134 -7.76 12.70 -6.09
N PHE A 135 -8.09 11.42 -5.92
CA PHE A 135 -9.24 10.81 -6.58
C PHE A 135 -10.56 11.46 -6.18
N GLN A 136 -10.77 11.74 -4.89
CA GLN A 136 -11.98 12.40 -4.39
C GLN A 136 -12.11 13.83 -4.96
N LYS A 137 -11.01 14.57 -5.05
CA LYS A 137 -11.00 15.92 -5.64
C LYS A 137 -11.40 15.88 -7.11
N LYS A 138 -10.86 14.94 -7.89
CA LYS A 138 -11.19 14.79 -9.32
C LYS A 138 -12.66 14.39 -9.52
N THR A 139 -13.09 13.35 -8.81
CA THR A 139 -14.47 12.84 -8.87
C THR A 139 -15.52 13.82 -8.33
N SER A 140 -15.16 14.76 -7.44
CA SER A 140 -16.09 15.79 -6.93
C SER A 140 -16.62 16.75 -8.00
N THR A 141 -15.91 16.82 -9.14
CA THR A 141 -16.30 17.64 -10.30
C THR A 141 -16.96 16.86 -11.42
N MET A 142 -17.07 15.53 -11.26
CA MET A 142 -17.65 14.62 -12.25
C MET A 142 -19.13 14.33 -11.93
N PRO A 143 -19.97 14.05 -12.94
CA PRO A 143 -21.30 13.49 -12.73
C PRO A 143 -21.22 12.13 -12.00
N GLU A 144 -22.22 11.81 -11.17
CA GLU A 144 -22.25 10.56 -10.39
C GLU A 144 -22.06 9.29 -11.25
N GLU A 145 -22.66 9.27 -12.44
CA GLU A 145 -22.54 8.15 -13.38
C GLU A 145 -21.11 7.97 -13.92
N GLU A 146 -20.36 9.06 -14.05
CA GLU A 146 -18.94 9.00 -14.44
C GLU A 146 -18.05 8.55 -13.28
N VAL A 147 -18.39 8.92 -12.04
CA VAL A 147 -17.72 8.41 -10.84
C VAL A 147 -17.93 6.90 -10.70
N LYS A 148 -19.15 6.39 -10.93
CA LYS A 148 -19.43 4.95 -10.94
C LYS A 148 -18.63 4.23 -12.01
N LYS A 149 -18.51 4.80 -13.22
CA LYS A 149 -17.65 4.26 -14.27
C LYS A 149 -16.19 4.23 -13.84
N ALA A 150 -15.67 5.28 -13.21
CA ALA A 150 -14.28 5.32 -12.75
C ALA A 150 -14.01 4.22 -11.72
N LEU A 151 -14.96 3.96 -10.81
CA LEU A 151 -14.86 2.85 -9.86
C LEU A 151 -14.92 1.48 -10.56
N ALA A 152 -15.78 1.32 -11.57
CA ALA A 152 -15.85 0.07 -12.35
C ALA A 152 -14.55 -0.19 -13.15
N GLU A 153 -13.91 0.84 -13.67
CA GLU A 153 -12.60 0.72 -14.34
C GLU A 153 -11.50 0.23 -13.38
N LEU A 154 -11.57 0.59 -12.09
CA LEU A 154 -10.64 0.05 -11.07
C LEU A 154 -10.81 -1.46 -10.87
N GLU A 155 -12.04 -1.96 -10.91
CA GLU A 155 -12.35 -3.39 -10.76
C GLU A 155 -11.92 -4.19 -12.00
N LEU A 156 -12.11 -3.62 -13.20
CA LEU A 156 -11.78 -4.27 -14.47
C LEU A 156 -10.27 -4.32 -14.73
N SER A 157 -9.49 -3.41 -14.16
CA SER A 157 -8.06 -3.30 -14.43
C SER A 157 -7.21 -4.16 -13.47
N PRO A 158 -6.49 -5.19 -13.96
CA PRO A 158 -5.66 -6.04 -13.10
C PRO A 158 -4.55 -5.28 -12.38
N SER A 159 -4.05 -4.17 -12.96
CA SER A 159 -3.03 -3.34 -12.32
C SER A 159 -3.58 -2.57 -11.11
N CYS A 160 -4.91 -2.47 -11.00
CA CYS A 160 -5.62 -1.72 -9.96
C CYS A 160 -6.29 -2.62 -8.92
N LYS A 161 -6.14 -3.94 -9.06
CA LYS A 161 -6.68 -4.96 -8.16
C LYS A 161 -6.46 -4.60 -6.69
N THR A 162 -5.24 -4.27 -6.28
CA THR A 162 -4.95 -3.93 -4.88
C THR A 162 -5.71 -2.70 -4.38
N VAL A 163 -5.96 -1.72 -5.26
CA VAL A 163 -6.73 -0.52 -4.92
C VAL A 163 -8.20 -0.87 -4.73
N ASP A 164 -8.76 -1.65 -5.65
CA ASP A 164 -10.13 -2.16 -5.56
C ASP A 164 -10.34 -2.98 -4.27
N GLU A 165 -9.41 -3.89 -3.96
CA GLU A 165 -9.44 -4.68 -2.72
C GLU A 165 -9.35 -3.80 -1.45
N LEU A 166 -8.52 -2.75 -1.46
CA LEU A 166 -8.46 -1.78 -0.35
C LEU A 166 -9.78 -1.04 -0.14
N ILE A 167 -10.44 -0.62 -1.23
CA ILE A 167 -11.75 0.02 -1.19
C ILE A 167 -12.79 -0.95 -0.59
N LYS A 168 -12.77 -2.21 -1.04
CA LYS A 168 -13.64 -3.28 -0.52
C LYS A 168 -13.44 -3.52 0.98
N ILE A 169 -12.20 -3.62 1.46
CA ILE A 169 -11.89 -3.75 2.90
C ILE A 169 -12.46 -2.55 3.68
N GLY A 170 -12.28 -1.32 3.17
CA GLY A 170 -12.77 -0.11 3.82
C GLY A 170 -14.30 -0.07 3.96
N ASN A 171 -15.01 -0.54 2.93
CA ASN A 171 -16.46 -0.58 2.86
C ASN A 171 -17.06 -1.72 3.68
N ALA A 172 -16.45 -2.91 3.68
CA ALA A 172 -16.95 -4.09 4.42
C ALA A 172 -16.98 -3.90 5.95
N LYS A 173 -16.24 -2.92 6.48
CA LYS A 173 -16.23 -2.60 7.92
C LYS A 173 -17.29 -1.55 8.33
N LYS A 174 -18.14 -1.03 7.43
CA LYS A 174 -19.24 -0.09 7.75
C LYS A 174 -20.50 -0.88 8.11
#